data_AF-A0A2T3W632-F1
#
_entry.id   AF-A0A2T3W632-F1
#
_cell.length_a   1.000
_cell.length_b   1.000
_cell.length_c   1.000
_cell.angle_alpha   90.00
_cell.angle_beta   90.00
_cell.angle_gamma   90.00
#
_symmetry.space_group_name_H-M   'P 1'
#
loop_
_entity.id
_entity.type
_entity.pdbx_description
1 polymer ?
#
loop_
_entity_poly.entity_id
_entity_poly.type
_entity_poly.pdbx_seq_one_letter_code
_entity_poly.pdbx_strand_id
1 'polypeptide(L)'
;MEATEPRTERMRLVTLGLGRNLAQIRWAWEHPAKAYDHVSVPMQLVMTLLGLVVLCPLEEMVFDLADDELTTRRIPAVVSRDLDLHNPEGFVANLPRWRRAVATGRVELFTDAKGRKLDGVRAWLPPSPDTAAWTMTLDTARLAELVTCLTAILPAWGTPPIRVTLPPNVR
;
A
#
# COMPACT_ATOMS: atom_id res chain seq x y z
N MET A 1 -5.56 -37.03 25.61
CA MET A 1 -5.51 -36.15 24.42
C MET A 1 -6.21 -34.86 24.81
N GLU A 2 -5.45 -33.85 25.23
CA GLU A 2 -6.02 -32.52 25.45
C GLU A 2 -6.48 -31.96 24.10
N ALA A 3 -7.75 -31.56 24.03
CA ALA A 3 -8.29 -30.88 22.87
C ALA A 3 -7.61 -29.51 22.79
N THR A 4 -6.70 -29.32 21.84
CA THR A 4 -6.13 -28.00 21.55
C THR A 4 -7.28 -27.04 21.29
N GLU A 5 -7.37 -25.95 22.05
CA GLU A 5 -8.43 -24.96 21.89
C GLU A 5 -8.52 -24.54 20.40
N PRO A 6 -9.71 -24.52 19.78
CA PRO A 6 -9.87 -24.20 18.36
C PRO A 6 -9.34 -22.81 17.98
N ARG A 7 -9.14 -21.92 18.96
CA ARG A 7 -8.48 -20.62 18.80
C ARG A 7 -6.97 -20.74 18.64
N THR A 8 -6.33 -21.65 19.36
CA THR A 8 -4.88 -21.90 19.31
C THR A 8 -4.49 -22.60 18.01
N GLU A 9 -5.29 -23.57 17.58
CA GLU A 9 -5.16 -24.22 16.27
C GLU A 9 -5.32 -23.20 15.12
N ARG A 10 -6.32 -22.31 15.19
CA ARG A 10 -6.50 -21.20 14.24
C ARG A 10 -5.32 -20.23 14.24
N MET A 11 -4.85 -19.83 15.42
CA MET A 11 -3.73 -18.91 15.54
C MET A 11 -2.47 -19.51 14.90
N ARG A 12 -2.20 -20.80 15.16
CA ARG A 12 -1.07 -21.53 14.59
C ARG A 12 -1.15 -21.61 13.07
N LEU A 13 -2.34 -21.87 12.50
CA LEU A 13 -2.58 -21.87 11.06
C LEU A 13 -2.40 -20.48 10.43
N VAL A 14 -2.86 -19.43 11.12
CA VAL A 14 -2.67 -18.03 10.68
C VAL A 14 -1.19 -17.63 10.72
N THR A 15 -0.46 -17.99 11.78
CA THR A 15 0.98 -17.73 11.90
C THR A 15 1.79 -18.49 10.83
N LEU A 16 1.44 -19.75 10.54
CA LEU A 16 2.02 -20.51 9.43
C LEU A 16 1.71 -19.89 8.07
N GLY A 17 0.49 -19.39 7.88
CA GLY A 17 0.08 -18.68 6.68
C GLY A 17 0.84 -17.36 6.48
N LEU A 18 1.03 -16.59 7.55
CA LEU A 18 1.83 -15.35 7.54
C LEU A 18 3.31 -15.63 7.25
N GLY A 19 3.90 -16.64 7.90
CA GLY A 19 5.28 -17.03 7.66
C GLY A 19 5.54 -17.46 6.21
N ARG A 20 4.61 -18.22 5.61
CA ARG A 20 4.68 -18.60 4.19
C ARG A 20 4.52 -17.40 3.25
N ASN A 21 3.62 -16.47 3.56
CA ASN A 21 3.44 -15.27 2.75
C ASN A 21 4.66 -14.34 2.82
N LEU A 22 5.25 -14.13 3.99
CA LEU A 22 6.47 -13.33 4.14
C LEU A 22 7.67 -13.95 3.42
N ALA A 23 7.83 -15.27 3.51
CA ALA A 23 8.85 -15.99 2.75
C ALA A 23 8.62 -15.88 1.23
N GLN A 24 7.37 -15.94 0.78
CA GLN A 24 7.00 -15.78 -0.62
C GLN A 24 7.26 -14.35 -1.13
N ILE A 25 6.99 -13.33 -0.31
CA ILE A 25 7.26 -11.93 -0.65
C ILE A 25 8.75 -11.69 -0.77
N ARG A 26 9.53 -12.15 0.21
CA ARG A 26 10.99 -12.07 0.15
C ARG A 26 11.53 -12.79 -1.08
N TRP A 27 11.05 -14.01 -1.34
CA TRP A 27 11.43 -14.77 -2.52
C TRP A 27 11.02 -14.07 -3.83
N ALA A 28 9.86 -13.41 -3.87
CA ALA A 28 9.39 -12.62 -5.02
C ALA A 28 10.25 -11.37 -5.27
N TRP A 29 10.73 -10.73 -4.22
CA TRP A 29 11.68 -9.63 -4.33
C TRP A 29 13.06 -10.10 -4.81
N GLU A 30 13.49 -11.30 -4.40
CA GLU A 30 14.75 -11.92 -4.82
C GLU A 30 14.66 -12.56 -6.23
N HIS A 31 13.48 -13.03 -6.67
CA HIS A 31 13.26 -13.75 -7.93
C HIS A 31 11.96 -13.31 -8.65
N PRO A 32 11.90 -12.06 -9.17
CA PRO A 32 10.67 -11.47 -9.68
C PRO A 32 9.98 -12.34 -10.73
N ALA A 33 10.69 -12.78 -11.77
CA ALA A 33 10.08 -13.48 -12.91
C ALA A 33 9.38 -14.82 -12.59
N LYS A 34 9.70 -15.51 -11.47
CA LYS A 34 9.13 -16.84 -11.13
C LYS A 34 8.08 -16.79 -10.00
N ALA A 35 8.01 -15.70 -9.25
CA ALA A 35 7.10 -15.57 -8.11
C ALA A 35 5.66 -15.24 -8.47
N TYR A 36 5.46 -14.75 -9.68
CA TYR A 36 4.16 -14.30 -10.16
C TYR A 36 3.26 -15.41 -10.71
N ASP A 37 3.74 -16.66 -10.80
CA ASP A 37 2.95 -17.82 -11.29
C ASP A 37 1.98 -18.42 -10.25
N HIS A 38 2.19 -18.15 -8.94
CA HIS A 38 1.42 -18.79 -7.85
C HIS A 38 0.74 -17.81 -6.89
N VAL A 39 0.93 -16.50 -7.07
CA VAL A 39 0.37 -15.47 -6.18
C VAL A 39 -0.72 -14.69 -6.91
N SER A 40 -1.93 -14.66 -6.34
CA SER A 40 -3.04 -13.84 -6.84
C SER A 40 -2.62 -12.37 -6.95
N VAL A 41 -2.78 -11.73 -8.11
CA VAL A 41 -2.45 -10.31 -8.36
C VAL A 41 -3.00 -9.37 -7.26
N PRO A 42 -4.27 -9.50 -6.83
CA PRO A 42 -4.79 -8.75 -5.68
C PRO A 42 -3.96 -8.88 -4.39
N MET A 43 -3.45 -10.08 -4.07
CA MET A 43 -2.62 -10.29 -2.88
C MET A 43 -1.28 -9.56 -3.02
N GLN A 44 -0.70 -9.54 -4.21
CA GLN A 44 0.55 -8.81 -4.48
C GLN A 44 0.36 -7.31 -4.26
N LEU A 45 -0.76 -6.75 -4.74
CA LEU A 45 -1.09 -5.34 -4.52
C LEU A 45 -1.20 -5.00 -3.03
N VAL A 46 -1.90 -5.84 -2.26
CA VAL A 46 -2.03 -5.65 -0.80
C VAL A 46 -0.68 -5.68 -0.13
N MET A 47 0.12 -6.73 -0.38
CA MET A 47 1.41 -6.88 0.28
C MET A 47 2.38 -5.77 -0.12
N THR A 48 2.29 -5.29 -1.36
CA THR A 48 3.06 -4.13 -1.83
C THR A 48 2.66 -2.88 -1.07
N LEU A 49 1.36 -2.55 -1.00
CA LEU A 49 0.89 -1.39 -0.25
C LEU A 49 1.34 -1.44 1.22
N LEU A 50 1.14 -2.58 1.89
CA LEU A 50 1.54 -2.72 3.30
C LEU A 50 3.05 -2.59 3.49
N GLY A 51 3.86 -3.14 2.58
CA GLY A 51 5.30 -2.94 2.56
C GLY A 51 5.67 -1.46 2.45
N LEU A 52 5.04 -0.73 1.51
CA LEU A 52 5.28 0.70 1.31
C LEU A 52 4.89 1.53 2.54
N VAL A 53 3.74 1.25 3.16
CA VAL A 53 3.29 1.95 4.38
C VAL A 53 4.29 1.82 5.53
N VAL A 54 4.88 0.62 5.67
CA VAL A 54 5.78 0.29 6.77
C VAL A 54 7.20 0.79 6.51
N LEU A 55 7.68 0.71 5.27
CA LEU A 55 9.10 0.87 4.95
C LEU A 55 9.45 2.22 4.34
N CYS A 56 8.50 2.90 3.70
CA CYS A 56 8.78 4.10 2.93
C CYS A 56 8.23 5.36 3.62
N PRO A 57 8.96 6.50 3.54
CA PRO A 57 8.46 7.80 3.97
C PRO A 57 7.55 8.39 2.89
N LEU A 58 6.40 7.75 2.67
CA LEU A 58 5.51 8.08 1.55
C LEU A 58 4.99 9.53 1.60
N GLU A 59 4.84 10.14 2.78
CA GLU A 59 4.49 11.56 2.89
C GLU A 59 5.54 12.46 2.25
N GLU A 60 6.82 12.24 2.58
CA GLU A 60 7.95 13.00 2.01
C GLU A 60 8.04 12.76 0.50
N MET A 61 7.90 11.50 0.08
CA MET A 61 7.93 11.13 -1.34
C MET A 61 6.86 11.84 -2.18
N VAL A 62 5.64 11.93 -1.66
CA VAL A 62 4.52 12.58 -2.36
C VAL A 62 4.67 14.10 -2.29
N PHE A 63 5.10 14.65 -1.15
CA PHE A 63 5.32 16.08 -0.96
C PHE A 63 6.43 16.62 -1.89
N ASP A 64 7.58 15.95 -1.91
CA ASP A 64 8.73 16.32 -2.77
C ASP A 64 8.37 16.39 -4.26
N LEU A 65 7.40 15.57 -4.70
CA LEU A 65 6.94 15.53 -6.09
C LEU A 65 5.75 16.45 -6.37
N ALA A 66 5.06 16.95 -5.34
CA ALA A 66 3.97 17.90 -5.49
C ALA A 66 4.48 19.33 -5.76
N ASP A 67 5.61 19.71 -5.13
CA ASP A 67 6.15 21.09 -5.14
C ASP A 67 6.96 21.45 -6.41
N ASP A 68 7.35 20.49 -7.24
CA ASP A 68 8.16 20.78 -8.42
C ASP A 68 7.31 20.84 -9.69
N GLU A 69 6.85 22.06 -10.01
CA GLU A 69 6.02 22.35 -11.16
C GLU A 69 6.71 22.07 -12.51
N LEU A 70 8.04 22.00 -12.51
CA LEU A 70 8.89 21.89 -13.69
C LEU A 70 9.42 20.48 -13.91
N THR A 71 9.12 19.50 -13.04
CA THR A 71 9.55 18.12 -13.30
C THR A 71 8.77 17.53 -14.47
N THR A 72 9.52 16.89 -15.37
CA THR A 72 8.99 15.88 -16.30
C THR A 72 8.55 14.59 -15.59
N ARG A 73 8.58 14.56 -14.26
CA ARG A 73 8.21 13.42 -13.40
C ARG A 73 6.82 13.55 -12.79
N ARG A 74 6.07 14.60 -13.14
CA ARG A 74 4.64 14.83 -12.83
C ARG A 74 3.66 13.72 -13.29
N ILE A 75 4.17 12.56 -13.69
CA ILE A 75 3.51 11.57 -14.53
C ILE A 75 3.47 10.24 -13.74
N PRO A 76 2.78 10.07 -12.58
CA PRO A 76 1.31 9.98 -12.45
C PRO A 76 0.73 10.30 -11.02
N ALA A 77 1.55 10.87 -10.11
CA ALA A 77 1.19 11.06 -8.69
C ALA A 77 -0.04 11.96 -8.50
N VAL A 78 -0.25 12.89 -9.43
CA VAL A 78 -1.33 13.89 -9.41
C VAL A 78 -2.67 13.30 -9.91
N VAL A 79 -2.68 12.08 -10.47
CA VAL A 79 -3.90 11.51 -11.06
C VAL A 79 -4.75 10.78 -10.01
N SER A 80 -4.12 10.21 -8.99
CA SER A 80 -4.87 9.44 -7.99
C SER A 80 -5.42 10.33 -6.90
N ARG A 81 -6.74 10.24 -6.67
CA ARG A 81 -7.42 10.93 -5.56
C ARG A 81 -6.85 10.55 -4.21
N ASP A 82 -6.22 9.38 -4.10
CA ASP A 82 -5.60 8.90 -2.87
C ASP A 82 -4.26 9.54 -2.55
N LEU A 83 -3.60 10.12 -3.55
CA LEU A 83 -2.32 10.80 -3.40
C LEU A 83 -2.45 12.33 -3.37
N ASP A 84 -3.64 12.86 -3.66
CA ASP A 84 -3.93 14.29 -3.57
C ASP A 84 -3.84 14.77 -2.10
N LEU A 85 -2.91 15.70 -1.85
CA LEU A 85 -2.66 16.29 -0.53
C LEU A 85 -3.84 17.12 -0.01
N HIS A 86 -4.72 17.58 -0.89
CA HIS A 86 -5.90 18.34 -0.53
C HIS A 86 -7.13 17.46 -0.30
N ASN A 87 -7.03 16.14 -0.53
CA ASN A 87 -8.13 15.20 -0.29
C ASN A 87 -8.05 14.60 1.14
N PRO A 88 -8.89 15.04 2.10
CA PRO A 88 -8.86 14.52 3.47
C PRO A 88 -9.29 13.05 3.58
N GLU A 89 -9.99 12.53 2.58
CA GLU A 89 -10.38 11.11 2.49
C GLU A 89 -9.35 10.26 1.72
N GLY A 90 -8.31 10.90 1.19
CA GLY A 90 -7.24 10.25 0.46
C GLY A 90 -6.35 9.41 1.36
N PHE A 91 -5.69 8.42 0.76
CA PHE A 91 -4.74 7.56 1.44
C PHE A 91 -3.61 8.33 2.12
N VAL A 92 -2.99 9.30 1.44
CA VAL A 92 -1.87 10.09 1.99
C VAL A 92 -2.28 10.89 3.22
N ALA A 93 -3.41 11.58 3.18
CA ALA A 93 -3.94 12.32 4.33
C ALA A 93 -4.22 11.41 5.55
N ASN A 94 -4.49 10.12 5.31
CA ASN A 94 -4.77 9.14 6.36
C ASN A 94 -3.58 8.21 6.66
N LEU A 95 -2.39 8.47 6.11
CA LEU A 95 -1.24 7.59 6.24
C LEU A 95 -0.78 7.36 7.70
N PRO A 96 -0.81 8.36 8.61
CA PRO A 96 -0.54 8.12 10.03
C PRO A 96 -1.53 7.11 10.67
N ARG A 97 -2.80 7.13 10.25
CA ARG A 97 -3.81 6.17 10.71
C ARG A 97 -3.57 4.79 10.13
N TRP A 98 -3.17 4.70 8.86
CA TRP A 98 -2.74 3.45 8.23
C TRP A 98 -1.57 2.81 8.97
N ARG A 99 -0.49 3.57 9.24
CA ARG A 99 0.67 3.07 9.98
C ARG A 99 0.29 2.57 11.37
N ARG A 100 -0.55 3.32 12.09
CA ARG A 100 -1.07 2.89 13.39
C ARG A 100 -1.92 1.63 13.29
N ALA A 101 -2.78 1.51 12.29
CA ALA A 101 -3.60 0.33 12.06
C ALA A 101 -2.73 -0.90 11.77
N VAL A 102 -1.71 -0.76 10.91
CA VAL A 102 -0.74 -1.83 10.62
C VAL A 102 0.01 -2.25 11.89
N ALA A 103 0.57 -1.29 12.63
CA ALA A 103 1.33 -1.54 13.85
C ALA A 103 0.50 -2.23 14.95
N THR A 104 -0.82 -2.02 14.95
CA THR A 104 -1.73 -2.63 15.94
C THR A 104 -2.48 -3.85 15.41
N GLY A 105 -2.11 -4.35 14.22
CA GLY A 105 -2.76 -5.52 13.61
C GLY A 105 -4.23 -5.31 13.25
N ARG A 106 -4.62 -4.06 12.96
CA ARG A 106 -6.00 -3.66 12.60
C ARG A 106 -6.14 -3.47 11.10
N VAL A 107 -5.67 -4.47 10.36
CA VAL A 107 -5.76 -4.53 8.91
C VAL A 107 -6.24 -5.93 8.54
N GLU A 108 -7.17 -6.01 7.61
CA GLU A 108 -7.71 -7.27 7.13
C GLU A 108 -7.97 -7.25 5.63
N LEU A 109 -7.99 -8.44 5.08
CA LEU A 109 -8.32 -8.71 3.69
C LEU A 109 -9.78 -9.13 3.65
N PHE A 110 -10.55 -8.53 2.76
CA PHE A 110 -11.95 -8.90 2.59
C PHE A 110 -12.17 -9.47 1.20
N THR A 111 -13.02 -10.49 1.13
CA THR A 111 -13.36 -11.22 -0.09
C THR A 111 -14.78 -10.93 -0.50
N ASP A 112 -15.11 -11.30 -1.73
CA ASP A 112 -16.49 -11.35 -2.20
C ASP A 112 -17.38 -12.23 -1.29
N ALA A 113 -18.70 -12.08 -1.41
CA ALA A 113 -19.68 -12.80 -0.61
C ALA A 113 -19.54 -14.35 -0.70
N LYS A 114 -18.87 -14.86 -1.75
CA LYS A 114 -18.64 -16.28 -1.97
C LYS A 114 -17.27 -16.76 -1.47
N GLY A 115 -16.41 -15.85 -0.98
CA GLY A 115 -15.06 -16.16 -0.50
C GLY A 115 -14.09 -16.62 -1.59
N ARG A 116 -14.40 -16.36 -2.86
CA ARG A 116 -13.64 -16.85 -4.02
C ARG A 116 -12.65 -15.84 -4.54
N LYS A 117 -12.93 -14.54 -4.36
CA LYS A 117 -12.10 -13.46 -4.88
C LYS A 117 -11.77 -12.47 -3.78
N LEU A 118 -10.52 -12.03 -3.73
CA LEU A 118 -10.13 -10.89 -2.90
C LEU A 118 -10.74 -9.62 -3.48
N ASP A 119 -11.53 -8.93 -2.68
CA ASP A 119 -12.16 -7.66 -3.07
C ASP A 119 -11.32 -6.46 -2.63
N GLY A 120 -10.51 -6.60 -1.57
CA GLY A 120 -9.55 -5.56 -1.20
C GLY A 120 -8.97 -5.69 0.21
N VAL A 121 -8.52 -4.55 0.74
CA VAL A 121 -7.97 -4.40 2.09
C VAL A 121 -8.74 -3.34 2.86
N ARG A 122 -8.94 -3.60 4.16
CA ARG A 122 -9.58 -2.69 5.09
C ARG A 122 -8.66 -2.47 6.28
N ALA A 123 -8.45 -1.21 6.64
CA ALA A 123 -7.77 -0.81 7.87
C ALA A 123 -8.77 -0.09 8.78
N TRP A 124 -8.65 -0.29 10.09
CA TRP A 124 -9.52 0.38 11.06
C TRP A 124 -8.78 0.71 12.34
N LEU A 125 -9.31 1.67 13.08
CA LEU A 125 -8.89 2.00 14.43
C LEU A 125 -10.12 2.11 15.31
N PRO A 126 -10.16 1.41 16.46
CA PRO A 126 -11.26 1.58 17.41
C PRO A 126 -11.26 3.02 17.95
N PRO A 127 -12.40 3.49 18.46
CA PRO A 127 -12.45 4.79 19.12
C PRO A 127 -11.51 4.80 20.33
N SER A 128 -10.93 5.97 20.61
CA SER A 128 -10.18 6.26 21.82
C SER A 128 -10.73 7.52 22.48
N PRO A 129 -10.42 7.84 23.75
CA PRO A 129 -11.01 8.97 24.47
C PRO A 129 -11.00 10.29 23.67
N ASP A 130 -9.97 10.51 22.87
CA ASP A 130 -9.76 11.75 22.11
C ASP A 130 -9.99 11.59 20.59
N THR A 131 -10.34 10.39 20.11
CA THR A 131 -10.48 10.14 18.67
C THR A 131 -11.66 9.23 18.35
N ALA A 132 -12.50 9.65 17.40
CA ALA A 132 -13.56 8.81 16.84
C ALA A 132 -12.98 7.53 16.19
N ALA A 133 -13.84 6.52 16.06
CA ALA A 133 -13.51 5.33 15.29
C ALA A 133 -13.17 5.72 13.84
N TRP A 134 -12.21 5.03 13.25
CA TRP A 134 -11.78 5.27 11.88
C TRP A 134 -11.77 3.96 11.10
N THR A 135 -12.13 4.00 9.83
CA THR A 135 -12.06 2.86 8.92
C THR A 135 -11.83 3.37 7.51
N MET A 136 -10.97 2.68 6.78
CA MET A 136 -10.72 2.94 5.37
C MET A 136 -10.64 1.62 4.62
N THR A 137 -11.38 1.56 3.52
CA THR A 137 -11.44 0.38 2.65
C THR A 137 -10.87 0.76 1.29
N LEU A 138 -9.93 -0.05 0.81
CA LEU A 138 -9.39 0.02 -0.53
C LEU A 138 -9.82 -1.24 -1.26
N ASP A 139 -10.78 -1.10 -2.18
CA ASP A 139 -11.08 -2.19 -3.10
C ASP A 139 -9.91 -2.44 -4.06
N THR A 140 -9.96 -3.54 -4.79
CA THR A 140 -8.86 -3.98 -5.66
C THR A 140 -8.55 -2.97 -6.77
N ALA A 141 -9.55 -2.23 -7.28
CA ALA A 141 -9.33 -1.25 -8.34
C ALA A 141 -8.60 -0.01 -7.80
N ARG A 142 -9.10 0.55 -6.69
CA ARG A 142 -8.48 1.66 -5.97
C ARG A 142 -7.07 1.30 -5.49
N LEU A 143 -6.90 0.08 -4.99
CA LEU A 143 -5.60 -0.45 -4.56
C LEU A 143 -4.60 -0.57 -5.74
N ALA A 144 -5.05 -1.07 -6.90
CA ALA A 144 -4.22 -1.19 -8.09
C ALA A 144 -3.73 0.17 -8.58
N GLU A 145 -4.63 1.16 -8.64
CA GLU A 145 -4.30 2.54 -9.01
C GLU A 145 -3.26 3.13 -8.04
N LEU A 146 -3.55 3.05 -6.74
CA LEU A 146 -2.66 3.57 -5.69
C LEU A 146 -1.26 2.94 -5.76
N VAL A 147 -1.17 1.61 -5.84
CA VAL A 147 0.11 0.89 -5.92
C VAL A 147 0.85 1.25 -7.21
N THR A 148 0.15 1.37 -8.33
CA THR A 148 0.77 1.78 -9.61
C THR A 148 1.37 3.17 -9.50
N CYS A 149 0.64 4.13 -8.92
CA CYS A 149 1.16 5.48 -8.74
C CYS A 149 2.35 5.52 -7.77
N LEU A 150 2.26 4.85 -6.61
CA LEU A 150 3.35 4.82 -5.63
C LEU A 150 4.61 4.13 -6.18
N THR A 151 4.45 3.04 -6.93
CA THR A 151 5.59 2.33 -7.54
C THR A 151 6.22 3.11 -8.69
N ALA A 152 5.46 3.94 -9.40
CA ALA A 152 6.00 4.86 -10.40
C ALA A 152 6.79 6.03 -9.76
N ILE A 153 6.41 6.44 -8.53
CA ILE A 153 7.08 7.48 -7.76
C ILE A 153 8.43 7.01 -7.20
N LEU A 154 8.54 5.76 -6.75
CA LEU A 154 9.72 5.24 -6.04
C LEU A 154 11.07 5.50 -6.74
N PRO A 155 11.24 5.23 -8.06
CA PRO A 155 12.51 5.47 -8.74
C PRO A 155 12.87 6.96 -8.88
N ALA A 156 11.86 7.83 -8.84
CA ALA A 156 12.00 9.28 -9.00
C ALA A 156 12.36 9.99 -7.70
N TRP A 157 12.07 9.39 -6.55
CA TRP A 157 12.35 9.98 -5.25
C TRP A 157 13.86 9.93 -4.94
N GLY A 158 14.44 11.06 -4.54
CA GLY A 158 15.87 11.19 -4.25
C GLY A 158 16.81 11.29 -5.46
N THR A 159 16.30 11.20 -6.70
CA THR A 159 17.09 11.52 -7.90
C THR A 159 16.96 13.01 -8.24
N PRO A 160 18.04 13.73 -8.56
CA PRO A 160 17.93 15.11 -9.04
C PRO A 160 17.09 15.17 -10.33
N PRO A 161 16.29 16.23 -10.55
CA PRO A 161 15.46 16.34 -11.75
C PRO A 161 16.33 16.25 -13.00
N ILE A 162 15.86 15.50 -14.00
CA ILE A 162 16.52 15.45 -15.31
C ILE A 162 16.47 16.88 -15.85
N ARG A 163 17.63 17.55 -15.94
CA ARG A 163 17.72 18.88 -16.56
C ARG A 163 17.29 18.73 -18.01
N VAL A 164 16.05 19.10 -18.30
CA VAL A 164 15.60 19.24 -19.67
C VAL A 164 16.22 20.53 -20.18
N THR A 165 17.19 20.40 -21.08
CA THR A 165 17.64 21.53 -21.89
C THR A 165 16.45 21.90 -22.78
N LEU A 166 15.69 22.92 -22.37
CA LEU A 166 14.67 23.48 -23.25
C LEU A 166 15.37 23.92 -24.55
N PRO A 167 14.81 23.61 -25.74
CA PRO A 167 15.36 24.14 -26.97
C PRO A 167 15.38 25.67 -26.89
N PRO A 168 16.42 26.34 -27.44
CA PRO A 168 16.71 27.75 -27.16
C PRO A 168 15.65 28.78 -27.63
N ASN A 169 14.44 28.38 -27.99
CA ASN A 169 13.42 29.25 -28.59
C ASN A 169 12.01 29.02 -28.02
N VAL A 170 11.83 29.15 -26.71
CA VAL A 170 10.50 29.50 -26.15
C VAL A 170 10.64 30.89 -25.53
N ARG A 171 10.20 31.89 -26.28
CA ARG A 171 9.99 33.28 -25.83
C ARG A 171 8.58 33.41 -25.28
#